data_AF-A0A6G1RDR0-F1
#
_entry.id   AF-A0A6G1RDR0-F1
#
_cell.length_a   1.000
_cell.length_b   1.000
_cell.length_c   1.000
_cell.angle_alpha   90.00
_cell.angle_beta   90.00
_cell.angle_gamma   90.00
#
_symmetry.space_group_name_H-M   'P 1'
#
loop_
_entity.id
_entity.type
_entity.pdbx_description
1 polymer ?
#
loop_
_entity_poly.entity_id
_entity_poly.type
_entity_poly.pdbx_seq_one_letter_code
_entity_poly.pdbx_strand_id
1 'polypeptide(L)'
;AREKGSSKKVKLTSAKMRSWQTLSESSTQFLETVMDSVILSVLCQQRERKDDVQKHLNLLKERVLRFFKRLKAPPGRLDHLKNVVSLQMAEKQMLETNEESLTQLQEEINEAERSAERVEETLQQLQYKIQLLKNQLEE
;
A
#
# COMPACT_ATOMS: atom_id res chain seq x y z
N ALA A 1 13.47 17.42 12.59
CA ALA A 1 14.60 17.04 11.72
C ALA A 1 14.04 16.55 10.39
N ARG A 2 14.51 17.06 9.25
CA ARG A 2 13.93 16.79 7.93
C ARG A 2 14.60 15.55 7.32
N GLU A 3 13.91 14.41 7.30
CA GLU A 3 14.41 13.19 6.66
C GLU A 3 14.58 13.43 5.15
N LYS A 4 15.84 13.44 4.71
CA LYS A 4 16.18 13.44 3.29
C LYS A 4 16.01 12.01 2.77
N GLY A 5 14.87 11.73 2.15
CA GLY A 5 14.69 10.56 1.29
C GLY A 5 15.72 10.58 0.16
N SER A 6 16.87 9.95 0.39
CA SER A 6 17.90 9.77 -0.63
C SER A 6 17.47 8.61 -1.52
N SER A 7 16.79 8.92 -2.62
CA SER A 7 16.56 7.95 -3.69
C SER A 7 17.90 7.58 -4.31
N LYS A 8 18.56 6.54 -3.77
CA LYS A 8 19.78 5.96 -4.33
C LYS A 8 19.44 5.38 -5.70
N LYS A 9 19.63 6.18 -6.74
CA LYS A 9 19.53 5.74 -8.13
C LYS A 9 20.62 4.70 -8.37
N VAL A 10 20.23 3.44 -8.57
CA VAL A 10 21.17 2.35 -8.85
C VAL A 10 21.87 2.68 -10.17
N LYS A 11 23.16 3.05 -10.08
CA LYS A 11 23.99 3.26 -11.26
C LYS A 11 24.25 1.90 -11.91
N LEU A 12 23.43 1.55 -12.90
CA LEU A 12 23.66 0.38 -13.74
C LEU A 12 24.85 0.67 -14.64
N THR A 13 25.99 0.03 -14.37
CA THR A 13 27.17 0.11 -15.23
C THR A 13 26.99 -0.83 -16.42
N SER A 14 27.57 -0.48 -17.57
CA SER A 14 27.50 -1.30 -18.79
C SER A 14 28.04 -2.72 -18.59
N ALA A 15 29.02 -2.89 -17.69
CA ALA A 15 29.53 -4.20 -17.27
C ALA A 15 28.47 -5.05 -16.54
N LYS A 16 27.62 -4.43 -15.71
CA LYS A 16 26.53 -5.11 -14.99
C LYS A 16 25.37 -5.47 -15.90
N MET A 17 25.19 -4.76 -17.03
CA MET A 17 24.22 -5.13 -18.08
C MET A 17 24.72 -6.28 -18.95
N ARG A 18 26.04 -6.43 -19.13
CA ARG A 18 26.64 -7.56 -19.87
C ARG A 18 26.49 -8.89 -19.14
N SER A 19 26.39 -8.89 -17.81
CA SER A 19 26.14 -10.11 -17.04
C SER A 19 24.67 -10.56 -17.07
N TRP A 20 23.75 -9.81 -17.67
CA TRP A 20 22.34 -10.20 -17.73
C TRP A 20 22.14 -11.50 -18.53
N GLN A 21 21.49 -12.47 -17.90
CA GLN A 21 21.19 -13.78 -18.48
C GLN A 21 19.77 -13.80 -19.04
N THR A 22 19.50 -14.68 -20.00
CA THR A 22 18.12 -14.94 -20.41
C THR A 22 17.32 -15.51 -19.24
N LEU A 23 16.00 -15.28 -19.25
CA LEU A 23 15.12 -15.87 -18.24
C LEU A 23 15.33 -17.38 -18.14
N SER A 24 15.26 -17.90 -16.90
CA SER A 24 15.32 -19.34 -16.69
C SER A 24 14.11 -20.03 -17.32
N GLU A 25 14.26 -21.31 -17.62
CA GLU A 25 13.18 -22.12 -18.16
C GLU A 25 11.99 -22.20 -17.20
N SER A 26 12.24 -22.30 -15.89
CA SER A 26 11.20 -22.26 -14.85
C SER A 26 10.40 -20.96 -14.84
N SER A 27 11.05 -19.80 -14.99
CA SER A 27 10.37 -18.51 -15.09
C SER A 27 9.57 -18.40 -16.39
N THR A 28 10.08 -18.96 -17.47
CA THR A 28 9.38 -18.98 -18.77
C THR A 28 8.11 -19.83 -18.69
N GLN A 29 8.19 -21.03 -18.08
CA GLN A 29 7.05 -21.90 -17.83
C GLN A 29 6.02 -21.24 -16.91
N PHE A 30 6.46 -20.55 -15.85
CA PHE A 30 5.55 -19.79 -14.99
C PHE A 30 4.78 -18.71 -15.76
N LEU A 31 5.49 -17.89 -16.56
CA LEU A 31 4.86 -16.86 -17.38
C LEU A 31 3.89 -17.45 -18.41
N GLU A 32 4.23 -18.60 -18.99
CA GLU A 32 3.35 -19.35 -19.88
C GLU A 32 2.06 -19.77 -19.19
N THR A 33 2.14 -20.37 -18.00
CA THR A 33 0.96 -20.76 -17.20
C THR A 33 0.07 -19.56 -16.83
N VAL A 34 0.67 -18.42 -16.48
CA VAL A 34 -0.07 -17.19 -16.19
C VAL A 34 -0.80 -16.69 -17.44
N MET A 35 -0.14 -16.70 -18.60
CA MET A 35 -0.78 -16.33 -19.87
C MET A 35 -1.94 -17.27 -20.20
N ASP A 36 -1.76 -18.58 -20.03
CA ASP A 36 -2.84 -19.56 -20.27
C ASP A 36 -4.04 -19.33 -19.33
N SER A 37 -3.78 -19.02 -18.06
CA SER A 37 -4.83 -18.67 -17.09
C SER A 37 -5.59 -17.42 -17.48
N VAL A 38 -4.89 -16.37 -17.96
CA VAL A 38 -5.52 -15.13 -18.42
C VAL A 38 -6.33 -15.36 -19.69
N ILE A 39 -5.79 -16.13 -20.65
CA ILE A 39 -6.51 -16.49 -21.88
C ILE A 39 -7.79 -17.24 -21.54
N LEU A 40 -7.73 -18.22 -20.62
CA LEU A 40 -8.90 -18.95 -20.17
C LEU A 40 -9.92 -18.02 -19.51
N SER A 41 -9.47 -17.10 -18.65
CA SER A 41 -10.35 -16.10 -18.02
C SER A 41 -11.08 -15.24 -19.05
N VAL A 42 -10.39 -14.75 -20.07
CA VAL A 42 -10.98 -13.94 -21.16
C VAL A 42 -11.97 -14.77 -21.99
N LEU A 43 -11.63 -16.02 -22.32
CA LEU A 43 -12.51 -16.91 -23.09
C LEU A 43 -13.78 -17.31 -22.33
N CYS A 44 -13.70 -17.42 -21.00
CA CYS A 44 -14.87 -17.64 -20.15
C CYS A 44 -15.84 -16.45 -20.16
N GLN A 45 -15.32 -15.22 -20.28
CA GLN A 45 -16.13 -14.00 -20.32
C GLN A 45 -16.72 -13.73 -21.72
N GLN A 46 -16.12 -14.28 -22.78
CA GLN A 46 -16.63 -14.10 -24.14
C GLN A 46 -17.89 -14.94 -24.40
N ARG A 47 -18.89 -14.33 -25.04
CA ARG A 47 -20.16 -15.01 -25.38
C ARG A 47 -20.19 -15.53 -26.82
N GLU A 48 -19.51 -14.84 -27.74
CA GLU A 48 -19.48 -15.16 -29.18
C GLU A 48 -18.05 -15.14 -29.71
N ARG A 49 -17.80 -15.79 -30.86
CA ARG A 49 -16.50 -15.80 -31.58
C ARG A 49 -15.30 -16.25 -30.74
N LYS A 50 -15.51 -17.19 -29.80
CA LYS A 50 -14.46 -17.73 -28.92
C LYS A 50 -13.26 -18.26 -29.70
N ASP A 51 -13.49 -18.95 -30.81
CA ASP A 51 -12.42 -19.55 -31.61
C ASP A 51 -11.49 -18.51 -32.24
N ASP A 52 -12.05 -17.40 -32.74
CA ASP A 52 -11.25 -16.33 -33.34
C ASP A 52 -10.49 -15.53 -32.28
N VAL A 53 -11.12 -15.29 -31.12
CA VAL A 53 -10.46 -14.67 -29.96
C VAL A 53 -9.32 -15.56 -29.46
N GLN A 54 -9.54 -16.87 -29.35
CA GLN A 54 -8.52 -17.83 -28.92
C GLN A 54 -7.34 -17.87 -29.90
N LYS A 55 -7.59 -17.88 -31.21
CA LYS A 55 -6.52 -17.82 -32.23
C LYS A 55 -5.65 -16.56 -32.08
N HIS A 56 -6.27 -15.39 -31.90
CA HIS A 56 -5.53 -14.15 -31.71
C HIS A 56 -4.75 -14.11 -30.40
N LEU A 57 -5.35 -14.61 -29.32
CA LEU A 57 -4.70 -14.70 -28.01
C LEU A 57 -3.51 -15.67 -28.02
N ASN A 58 -3.61 -16.80 -28.72
CA ASN A 58 -2.51 -17.74 -28.89
C ASN A 58 -1.36 -17.14 -29.72
N LEU A 59 -1.67 -16.42 -30.80
CA LEU A 59 -0.65 -15.70 -31.57
C LEU A 59 0.06 -14.64 -30.70
N LEU A 60 -0.69 -13.94 -29.84
CA LEU A 60 -0.13 -12.99 -28.91
C LEU A 60 0.77 -13.67 -27.88
N LYS A 61 0.31 -14.79 -27.28
CA LYS A 61 1.09 -15.62 -26.36
C LYS A 61 2.43 -16.02 -26.97
N GLU A 62 2.44 -16.53 -28.20
CA GLU A 62 3.68 -16.93 -28.88
C GLU A 62 4.66 -15.77 -29.09
N ARG A 63 4.15 -14.60 -29.51
CA ARG A 63 4.99 -13.40 -29.70
C ARG A 63 5.61 -12.93 -28.40
N VAL A 64 4.81 -12.92 -27.33
CA VAL A 64 5.23 -12.50 -25.99
C VAL A 64 6.26 -13.48 -25.42
N LEU A 65 6.03 -14.79 -25.53
CA LEU A 65 6.99 -15.81 -25.11
C LEU A 65 8.32 -15.71 -25.87
N ARG A 66 8.27 -15.44 -27.18
CA ARG A 66 9.47 -15.21 -27.99
C ARG A 66 10.25 -13.98 -27.52
N PHE A 67 9.55 -12.93 -27.11
CA PHE A 67 10.17 -11.74 -26.54
C PHE A 67 10.83 -12.06 -25.19
N PHE A 68 10.15 -12.78 -24.30
CA PHE A 68 10.70 -13.19 -23.00
C PHE A 68 11.94 -14.08 -23.13
N LYS A 69 12.00 -14.97 -24.12
CA LYS A 69 13.21 -15.77 -24.41
C LYS A 69 14.43 -14.92 -24.79
N ARG A 70 14.20 -13.74 -25.38
CA ARG A 70 15.28 -12.79 -25.77
C ARG A 70 15.56 -11.75 -24.69
N LEU A 71 14.65 -11.60 -23.73
CA LEU A 71 14.78 -10.65 -22.65
C LEU A 71 15.89 -11.11 -21.70
N LYS A 72 16.89 -10.25 -21.54
CA LYS A 72 17.96 -10.46 -20.56
C LYS A 72 17.54 -9.85 -19.24
N ALA A 73 17.59 -10.64 -18.18
CA ALA A 73 17.34 -10.23 -16.81
C ALA A 73 18.64 -10.36 -15.98
N PRO A 74 18.80 -9.56 -14.91
CA PRO A 74 19.93 -9.72 -13.99
C PRO A 74 19.99 -11.16 -13.44
N PRO A 75 21.13 -11.87 -13.51
CA PRO A 75 21.25 -13.21 -12.97
C PRO A 75 21.35 -13.14 -11.45
N GLY A 76 20.34 -13.68 -10.79
CA GLY A 76 20.29 -13.80 -9.34
C GLY A 76 18.96 -13.35 -8.80
N ARG A 77 18.56 -13.95 -7.66
CA ARG A 77 17.66 -13.24 -6.76
C ARG A 77 18.33 -11.90 -6.50
N LEU A 78 17.58 -10.82 -6.69
CA LEU A 78 18.04 -9.51 -6.28
C LEU A 78 18.15 -9.59 -4.75
N ASP A 79 19.26 -10.09 -4.20
CA ASP A 79 19.41 -10.38 -2.77
C ASP A 79 19.26 -9.10 -1.92
N HIS A 80 19.47 -7.94 -2.54
CA HIS A 80 19.13 -6.63 -1.97
C HIS A 80 17.62 -6.41 -1.79
N LEU A 81 16.77 -7.09 -2.56
CA LEU A 81 15.32 -7.10 -2.39
C LEU A 81 14.85 -8.12 -1.35
N LYS A 82 15.73 -8.97 -0.79
CA LYS A 82 15.37 -9.80 0.38
C LYS A 82 14.91 -8.91 1.54
N ASN A 83 15.51 -7.73 1.66
CA ASN A 83 15.13 -6.73 2.64
C ASN A 83 13.83 -6.00 2.29
N VAL A 84 13.36 -6.02 1.04
CA VAL A 84 12.13 -5.31 0.66
C VAL A 84 10.91 -5.95 1.29
N VAL A 85 10.86 -7.29 1.37
CA VAL A 85 9.76 -7.99 2.05
C VAL A 85 9.78 -7.67 3.55
N SER A 86 10.94 -7.69 4.20
CA SER A 86 11.03 -7.34 5.62
C SER A 86 10.73 -5.87 5.89
N LEU A 87 11.17 -4.97 5.00
CA LEU A 87 10.86 -3.53 5.07
C LEU A 87 9.36 -3.30 4.88
N GLN A 88 8.72 -3.98 3.93
CA GLN A 88 7.28 -3.90 3.72
C GLN A 88 6.51 -4.41 4.94
N MET A 89 6.94 -5.50 5.57
CA MET A 89 6.31 -5.98 6.81
C MET A 89 6.51 -5.01 7.98
N ALA A 90 7.70 -4.43 8.14
CA ALA A 90 7.96 -3.44 9.17
C ALA A 90 7.15 -2.14 8.95
N GLU A 91 7.05 -1.68 7.69
CA GLU A 91 6.22 -0.53 7.33
C GLU A 91 4.74 -0.79 7.59
N LYS A 92 4.24 -1.98 7.25
CA LYS A 92 2.87 -2.39 7.54
C LYS A 92 2.59 -2.43 9.05
N GLN A 93 3.51 -3.00 9.84
CA GLN A 93 3.37 -3.05 11.29
C GLN A 93 3.39 -1.64 11.91
N MET A 94 4.29 -0.77 11.43
CA MET A 94 4.34 0.62 11.88
C MET A 94 3.06 1.37 11.53
N LEU A 95 2.49 1.15 10.34
CA LEU A 95 1.21 1.73 9.93
C LEU A 95 0.08 1.29 10.87
N GLU A 96 -0.02 -0.01 11.14
CA GLU A 96 -1.04 -0.58 12.05
C GLU A 96 -0.92 0.02 13.46
N THR A 97 0.29 0.09 14.02
CA THR A 97 0.50 0.73 15.34
C THR A 97 0.20 2.23 15.34
N ASN A 98 0.46 2.93 14.22
CA ASN A 98 0.13 4.34 14.10
C ASN A 98 -1.38 4.55 14.01
N GLU A 99 -2.11 3.69 13.30
CA GLU A 99 -3.57 3.73 13.24
C GLU A 99 -4.19 3.50 14.62
N GLU A 100 -3.71 2.50 15.37
CA GLU A 100 -4.13 2.26 16.76
C GLU A 100 -3.85 3.47 17.67
N SER A 101 -2.64 4.05 17.56
CA SER A 101 -2.27 5.24 18.33
C SER A 101 -3.14 6.45 17.98
N LEU A 102 -3.47 6.62 16.70
CA LEU A 102 -4.38 7.68 16.27
C LEU A 102 -5.79 7.49 16.83
N THR A 103 -6.29 6.25 16.87
CA THR A 103 -7.60 5.96 17.51
C THR A 103 -7.59 6.29 19.00
N GLN A 104 -6.53 5.93 19.73
CA GLN A 104 -6.39 6.24 21.16
C GLN A 104 -6.34 7.75 21.41
N LEU A 105 -5.56 8.50 20.61
CA LEU A 105 -5.48 9.96 20.73
C LEU A 105 -6.83 10.62 20.44
N GLN A 106 -7.60 10.11 19.49
CA GLN A 106 -8.95 10.63 19.23
C GLN A 106 -9.90 10.37 20.41
N GLU A 107 -9.80 9.22 21.06
CA GLU A 107 -10.57 8.91 22.27
C GLU A 107 -10.20 9.84 23.43
N GLU A 108 -8.90 10.09 23.65
CA GLU A 108 -8.43 11.03 24.67
C GLU A 108 -8.91 12.46 24.42
N ILE A 109 -8.88 12.93 23.16
CA ILE A 109 -9.41 14.24 22.78
C ILE A 109 -10.91 14.32 23.09
N ASN A 110 -11.68 13.30 22.71
CA ASN A 110 -13.12 13.27 22.97
C ASN A 110 -13.44 13.23 24.47
N GLU A 111 -12.62 12.57 25.29
CA GLU A 111 -12.77 12.58 26.75
C GLU A 111 -12.44 13.96 27.34
N ALA A 112 -11.34 14.58 26.88
CA ALA A 112 -10.95 15.91 27.30
C ALA A 112 -12.02 16.95 26.96
N GLU A 113 -12.61 16.89 25.76
CA GLU A 113 -13.70 17.75 25.32
C GLU A 113 -14.93 17.61 26.23
N ARG A 114 -15.39 16.37 26.47
CA ARG A 114 -16.50 16.10 27.40
C ARG A 114 -16.20 16.56 28.82
N SER A 115 -14.95 16.48 29.26
CA SER A 115 -14.55 16.98 30.57
C SER A 115 -14.60 18.51 30.65
N ALA A 116 -14.19 19.20 29.58
CA ALA A 116 -14.21 20.65 29.48
C ALA A 116 -15.64 21.19 29.46
N GLU A 117 -16.55 20.55 28.71
CA GLU A 117 -17.98 20.87 28.69
C GLU A 117 -18.59 20.81 30.10
N ARG A 118 -18.33 19.72 30.84
CA ARG A 118 -18.81 19.59 32.23
C ARG A 118 -18.26 20.69 33.14
N VAL A 119 -16.97 21.03 33.00
CA VAL A 119 -16.37 22.12 33.78
C VAL A 119 -17.04 23.45 33.42
N GLU A 120 -17.30 23.71 32.15
CA GLU A 120 -17.99 24.93 31.69
C GLU A 120 -19.41 25.03 32.27
N GLU A 121 -20.18 23.94 32.23
CA GLU A 121 -21.51 23.87 32.86
C GLU A 121 -21.45 24.19 34.37
N THR A 122 -20.50 23.60 35.09
CA THR A 122 -20.33 23.89 36.52
C THR A 122 -19.94 25.34 36.80
N LEU A 123 -19.12 25.93 35.93
CA LEU A 123 -18.69 27.33 36.03
C LEU A 123 -19.90 28.26 35.85
N GLN A 124 -20.74 28.00 34.84
CA GLN A 124 -21.97 28.76 34.61
C GLN A 124 -22.94 28.66 35.79
N GLN A 125 -23.14 27.46 36.36
CA GLN A 125 -24.00 27.26 37.54
C GLN A 125 -23.49 28.03 38.76
N LEU A 126 -22.18 28.04 39.00
CA LEU A 126 -21.57 28.78 40.10
C LEU A 126 -21.68 30.29 39.90
N GLN A 127 -21.46 30.79 38.67
CA GLN A 127 -21.67 32.20 38.34
C GLN A 127 -23.11 32.65 38.60
N TYR A 128 -24.10 31.85 38.19
CA TYR A 128 -25.51 32.14 38.45
C TYR A 128 -25.80 32.21 39.97
N LYS A 129 -25.28 31.27 40.76
CA LYS A 129 -25.43 31.29 42.22
C LYS A 129 -24.79 32.52 42.85
N ILE A 130 -23.59 32.90 42.42
CA ILE A 130 -22.91 34.11 42.91
C ILE A 130 -23.76 35.35 42.59
N GLN A 131 -24.31 35.44 41.37
CA GLN A 131 -25.14 36.56 40.96
C GLN A 131 -26.44 36.64 41.78
N LEU A 132 -27.09 35.50 42.04
CA LEU A 132 -28.30 35.44 42.87
C LEU A 132 -28.02 35.91 44.30
N LEU A 133 -26.95 35.39 44.92
CA LEU A 133 -26.55 35.77 46.28
C LEU A 133 -26.18 37.26 46.37
N LYS A 134 -25.56 37.80 45.32
CA LYS A 134 -25.23 39.23 45.24
C LYS A 134 -26.50 40.09 45.24
N ASN A 135 -27.50 39.72 44.44
CA ASN A 135 -28.77 40.44 44.39
C ASN A 135 -29.51 40.40 45.74
N GLN A 136 -29.46 39.27 46.47
CA GLN A 136 -30.05 39.15 47.81
C GLN A 136 -29.34 39.99 48.88
N LEU A 137 -28.08 40.40 48.65
CA LEU A 137 -27.33 41.23 49.58
C LEU A 137 -27.52 42.74 49.31
N GLU A 138 -28.01 43.08 48.11
CA GLU A 138 -28.26 44.46 47.66
C GLU A 138 -29.72 44.91 47.92
N GLU A 139 -30.63 43.99 48.29
CA GLU A 139 -31.97 44.26 48.87
C GLU A 139 -31.91 44.44 50.39
#